data_AF-A0AB33ZC91-F1
#
_entry.id   AF-A0AB33ZC91-F1
#
_cell.length_a   1.000
_cell.length_b   1.000
_cell.length_c   1.000
_cell.angle_alpha   90.00
_cell.angle_beta   90.00
_cell.angle_gamma   90.00
#
_symmetry.space_group_name_H-M   'P 1'
#
loop_
_entity.id
_entity.type
_entity.pdbx_description
1 polymer ?
#
loop_
_entity_poly.entity_id
_entity_poly.type
_entity_poly.pdbx_seq_one_letter_code
_entity_poly.pdbx_strand_id
1 'polypeptide(L)'
;MFMNNSRIPLHHVTNGSSLEGYEYLPRNRTVWIGKYRSEKPYEGKIGEEEIKQIDGDLFEPSVCLVIPTSHLFLMERKFLGPSINQIGEYLSSFIKSKVPNIKYSVKFEPLKTDSLKPLIEASESIKSIVIQIKNEGFQLSNLFPNINDSNKTLLEKLFGNMIEVSEELDINTTTVAFKKSWYKREMDIERIYRILNLLNSEDDNLISAKVEFLNPETHEPSEIDLKKDGFYIQEKTSSKTDDFEKLANLMTSHYYDDQNRIKDVHYLSFGSLLSVDESEFDIVTENSI
;
A
#
# COMPACT_ATOMS: atom_id res chain seq x y z
N MET A 1 16.05 0.73 -12.67
CA MET A 1 14.62 1.08 -12.73
C MET A 1 14.40 1.78 -14.05
N PHE A 2 13.27 1.54 -14.67
CA PHE A 2 13.00 2.06 -16.02
C PHE A 2 11.54 2.47 -16.12
N MET A 3 11.30 3.60 -16.80
CA MET A 3 9.97 4.11 -17.09
C MET A 3 9.71 3.88 -18.57
N ASN A 4 8.84 2.92 -18.91
CA ASN A 4 8.48 2.65 -20.30
C ASN A 4 7.03 3.05 -20.57
N ASN A 5 6.74 3.42 -21.81
CA ASN A 5 5.40 3.77 -22.32
C ASN A 5 4.72 4.92 -21.55
N SER A 6 5.12 6.15 -21.86
CA SER A 6 4.30 7.33 -21.53
C SER A 6 3.21 7.50 -22.58
N ARG A 7 1.95 7.59 -22.17
CA ARG A 7 0.88 7.99 -23.09
C ARG A 7 0.98 9.49 -23.40
N ILE A 8 0.99 9.85 -24.69
CA ILE A 8 0.78 11.25 -25.11
C ILE A 8 -0.72 11.53 -24.96
N PRO A 9 -1.13 12.54 -24.18
CA PRO A 9 -2.54 12.82 -24.01
C PRO A 9 -3.17 13.45 -25.25
N LEU A 10 -4.35 12.96 -25.63
CA LEU A 10 -5.18 13.57 -26.64
C LEU A 10 -6.23 14.44 -25.94
N HIS A 11 -6.14 15.77 -26.13
CA HIS A 11 -7.03 16.75 -25.51
C HIS A 11 -8.41 16.75 -26.16
N HIS A 12 -9.36 15.99 -25.62
CA HIS A 12 -10.79 16.26 -25.79
C HIS A 12 -11.56 15.86 -24.52
N VAL A 13 -12.55 16.68 -24.14
CA VAL A 13 -13.50 16.38 -23.06
C VAL A 13 -14.33 15.17 -23.50
N THR A 14 -14.06 14.01 -22.92
CA THR A 14 -14.89 12.82 -23.11
C THR A 14 -15.91 12.70 -21.98
N ASN A 15 -17.00 11.98 -22.22
CA ASN A 15 -18.05 11.72 -21.23
C ASN A 15 -17.62 10.69 -20.15
N GLY A 16 -16.35 10.70 -19.73
CA GLY A 16 -15.85 9.84 -18.64
C GLY A 16 -15.50 8.41 -19.06
N SER A 17 -14.83 8.22 -20.20
CA SER A 17 -14.34 6.89 -20.62
C SER A 17 -12.80 6.89 -20.66
N SER A 18 -12.17 6.01 -19.87
CA SER A 18 -10.73 5.68 -19.93
C SER A 18 -10.34 4.88 -21.18
N LEU A 19 -11.30 4.27 -21.87
CA LEU A 19 -11.04 3.48 -23.08
C LEU A 19 -10.46 4.38 -24.17
N GLU A 20 -9.35 3.95 -24.76
CA GLU A 20 -8.66 4.46 -25.97
C GLU A 20 -7.57 5.53 -25.83
N GLY A 21 -7.44 6.28 -24.74
CA GLY A 21 -6.53 7.42 -24.86
C GLY A 21 -6.45 8.41 -23.73
N TYR A 22 -7.55 8.50 -22.99
CA TYR A 22 -7.99 9.80 -22.54
C TYR A 22 -7.49 10.14 -21.14
N GLU A 23 -7.17 11.41 -20.95
CA GLU A 23 -6.93 11.99 -19.63
C GLU A 23 -8.27 12.36 -18.99
N TYR A 24 -8.51 11.95 -17.74
CA TYR A 24 -9.66 12.47 -16.97
C TYR A 24 -9.51 13.95 -16.63
N LEU A 25 -8.28 14.40 -16.35
CA LEU A 25 -7.94 15.80 -16.13
C LEU A 25 -6.69 16.18 -16.92
N PRO A 26 -6.55 17.45 -17.33
CA PRO A 26 -5.38 17.91 -18.05
C PRO A 26 -4.08 17.51 -17.36
N ARG A 27 -3.13 16.96 -18.14
CA ARG A 27 -1.79 16.55 -17.69
C ARG A 27 -1.74 15.29 -16.83
N ASN A 28 -2.85 14.59 -16.63
CA ASN A 28 -2.80 13.28 -16.00
C ASN A 28 -1.90 12.33 -16.80
N ARG A 29 -1.11 11.53 -16.11
CA ARG A 29 -0.22 10.54 -16.76
C ARG A 29 -0.38 9.21 -16.06
N THR A 30 -0.73 8.19 -16.82
CA THR A 30 -0.62 6.80 -16.37
C THR A 30 0.64 6.20 -16.97
N VAL A 31 1.48 5.59 -16.12
CA VAL A 31 2.83 5.19 -16.47
C VAL A 31 3.18 3.84 -15.84
N TRP A 32 4.09 3.11 -16.47
CA TRP A 32 4.72 1.95 -15.85
C TRP A 32 6.09 2.33 -15.31
N ILE A 33 6.28 2.11 -14.02
CA ILE A 33 7.59 2.21 -13.37
C ILE A 33 7.92 0.85 -12.81
N GLY A 34 9.02 0.26 -13.26
CA GLY A 34 9.42 -1.08 -12.84
C GLY A 34 10.89 -1.21 -12.55
N LYS A 35 11.23 -2.28 -11.83
CA LYS A 35 12.62 -2.66 -11.56
C LYS A 35 12.94 -4.00 -12.21
N TYR A 36 14.15 -4.10 -12.75
CA TYR A 36 14.72 -5.37 -13.14
C TYR A 36 15.24 -6.08 -11.90
N ARG A 37 15.08 -7.41 -11.85
CA ARG A 37 15.67 -8.25 -10.81
C ARG A 37 16.97 -8.87 -11.29
N SER A 38 17.97 -8.89 -10.42
CA SER A 38 19.23 -9.59 -10.62
C SER A 38 19.06 -11.10 -10.54
N GLU A 39 18.25 -11.56 -9.59
CA GLU A 39 17.89 -12.98 -9.44
C GLU A 39 16.72 -13.34 -10.36
N LYS A 40 16.98 -14.21 -11.35
CA LYS A 40 15.95 -14.68 -12.27
C LYS A 40 15.33 -15.97 -11.76
N PRO A 41 13.98 -16.08 -11.75
CA PRO A 41 13.28 -17.28 -11.35
C PRO A 41 13.50 -18.41 -12.35
N TYR A 42 13.13 -19.62 -11.94
CA TYR A 42 13.13 -20.80 -12.79
C TYR A 42 11.73 -21.04 -13.37
N GLU A 43 11.66 -21.45 -14.61
CA GLU A 43 10.49 -22.07 -15.22
C GLU A 43 10.64 -23.60 -15.19
N GLY A 44 9.52 -24.27 -14.97
CA GLY A 44 9.42 -25.72 -14.98
C GLY A 44 7.98 -26.12 -15.29
N LYS A 45 7.79 -27.36 -15.72
CA LYS A 45 6.44 -27.92 -15.95
C LYS A 45 6.05 -28.79 -14.78
N ILE A 46 4.79 -28.68 -14.36
CA ILE A 46 4.24 -29.49 -13.28
C ILE A 46 4.34 -30.98 -13.67
N GLY A 47 5.05 -31.77 -12.86
CA GLY A 47 5.27 -33.20 -13.10
C GLY A 47 6.57 -33.56 -13.83
N GLU A 48 7.38 -32.56 -14.20
CA GLU A 48 8.73 -32.76 -14.74
C GLU A 48 9.79 -32.29 -13.72
N GLU A 49 10.92 -32.99 -13.63
CA GLU A 49 12.05 -32.60 -12.76
C GLU A 49 12.95 -31.54 -13.40
N GLU A 50 12.79 -31.29 -14.70
CA GLU A 50 13.55 -30.28 -15.42
C GLU A 50 13.05 -28.88 -15.08
N ILE A 51 13.96 -28.08 -14.52
CA ILE A 51 13.79 -26.65 -14.33
C ILE A 51 14.89 -25.93 -15.12
N LYS A 52 14.52 -24.81 -15.76
CA LYS A 52 15.49 -23.91 -16.42
C LYS A 52 15.25 -22.49 -15.95
N GLN A 53 16.31 -21.69 -15.90
CA GLN A 53 16.14 -20.28 -15.59
C GLN A 53 15.36 -19.61 -16.72
N ILE A 54 14.47 -18.66 -16.41
CA ILE A 54 13.70 -17.98 -17.46
C ILE A 54 14.61 -17.31 -18.49
N ASP A 55 14.20 -17.35 -19.75
CA ASP A 55 14.86 -16.63 -20.83
C ASP A 55 14.49 -15.12 -20.76
N GLY A 56 15.50 -14.24 -20.79
CA GLY A 56 15.32 -12.79 -20.68
C GLY A 56 15.50 -12.23 -19.26
N ASP A 57 15.19 -10.94 -19.06
CA ASP A 57 15.31 -10.28 -17.76
C ASP A 57 13.95 -10.18 -17.06
N LEU A 58 13.91 -10.49 -15.76
CA LEU A 58 12.71 -10.33 -14.96
C LEU A 58 12.47 -8.85 -14.67
N PHE A 59 11.39 -8.30 -15.23
CA PHE A 59 10.93 -6.93 -15.01
C PHE A 59 9.64 -6.94 -14.20
N GLU A 60 9.62 -6.21 -13.10
CA GLU A 60 8.46 -6.11 -12.20
C GLU A 60 7.87 -4.69 -12.27
N PRO A 61 6.87 -4.44 -13.15
CA PRO A 61 6.25 -3.13 -13.30
C PRO A 61 5.18 -2.87 -12.25
N SER A 62 5.09 -1.62 -11.78
CA SER A 62 3.94 -1.07 -11.07
C SER A 62 3.26 -0.02 -11.93
N VAL A 63 1.93 -0.10 -12.06
CA VAL A 63 1.14 0.98 -12.67
C VAL A 63 1.08 2.16 -11.71
N CYS A 64 1.30 3.36 -12.23
CA CYS A 64 1.18 4.59 -11.48
C CYS A 64 0.27 5.56 -12.24
N LEU A 65 -0.58 6.30 -11.53
CA LEU A 65 -1.38 7.40 -12.05
C LEU A 65 -0.94 8.70 -11.36
N VAL A 66 -0.40 9.62 -12.16
CA VAL A 66 0.03 10.95 -11.75
C VAL A 66 -1.08 11.94 -12.08
N ILE A 67 -1.51 12.71 -11.09
CA ILE A 67 -2.57 13.71 -11.21
C ILE A 67 -1.99 15.07 -10.75
N PRO A 68 -1.33 15.81 -11.66
CA PRO A 68 -0.63 17.04 -11.29
C PRO A 68 -1.56 18.12 -10.73
N THR A 69 -2.79 18.19 -11.25
CA THR A 69 -3.80 19.18 -10.81
C THR A 69 -4.17 19.05 -9.34
N SER A 70 -3.98 17.87 -8.74
CA SER A 70 -4.27 17.58 -7.34
C SER A 70 -3.01 17.27 -6.52
N HIS A 71 -1.82 17.33 -7.13
CA HIS A 71 -0.55 16.92 -6.51
C HIS A 71 -0.57 15.47 -5.99
N LEU A 72 -1.27 14.58 -6.71
CA LEU A 72 -1.43 13.18 -6.32
C LEU A 72 -0.61 12.23 -7.18
N PHE A 73 -0.11 11.20 -6.52
CA PHE A 73 0.54 10.06 -7.12
C PHE A 73 -0.10 8.79 -6.57
N LEU A 74 -0.84 8.10 -7.43
CA LEU A 74 -1.41 6.79 -7.12
C LEU A 74 -0.51 5.72 -7.68
N MET A 75 -0.31 4.66 -6.91
CA MET A 75 0.56 3.57 -7.30
C MET A 75 -0.07 2.24 -6.92
N GLU A 76 0.02 1.30 -7.85
CA GLU A 76 -0.33 -0.09 -7.61
C GLU A 76 0.63 -0.68 -6.57
N ARG A 77 0.07 -1.15 -5.46
CA ARG A 77 0.85 -1.84 -4.44
C ARG A 77 1.21 -3.25 -4.91
N LYS A 78 2.48 -3.47 -5.25
CA LYS A 78 3.04 -4.80 -5.53
C LYS A 78 4.12 -5.16 -4.51
N PHE A 79 4.12 -6.41 -4.06
CA PHE A 79 5.14 -6.92 -3.14
C PHE A 79 6.53 -7.00 -3.80
N LEU A 80 6.57 -7.49 -5.03
CA LEU A 80 7.83 -7.65 -5.78
C LEU A 80 8.22 -6.41 -6.60
N GLY A 81 7.34 -5.42 -6.70
CA GLY A 81 7.55 -4.18 -7.45
C GLY A 81 8.56 -3.22 -6.78
N PRO A 82 8.87 -2.09 -7.42
CA PRO A 82 9.62 -1.01 -6.78
C PRO A 82 8.86 -0.48 -5.55
N SER A 83 9.56 -0.07 -4.50
CA SER A 83 8.94 0.63 -3.37
C SER A 83 8.69 2.10 -3.71
N ILE A 84 7.77 2.76 -2.99
CA ILE A 84 7.51 4.18 -3.20
C ILE A 84 8.76 5.05 -2.98
N ASN A 85 9.63 4.66 -2.03
CA ASN A 85 10.89 5.33 -1.77
C ASN A 85 11.87 5.18 -2.94
N GLN A 86 11.95 3.97 -3.52
CA GLN A 86 12.77 3.74 -4.71
C GLN A 86 12.29 4.61 -5.87
N ILE A 87 10.97 4.70 -6.10
CA ILE A 87 10.42 5.61 -7.12
C ILE A 87 10.79 7.06 -6.83
N GLY A 88 10.74 7.50 -5.56
CA GLY A 88 11.15 8.84 -5.15
C GLY A 88 12.62 9.12 -5.47
N GLU A 89 13.52 8.17 -5.15
CA GLU A 89 14.94 8.25 -5.49
C GLU A 89 15.17 8.30 -7.00
N TYR A 90 14.45 7.48 -7.76
CA TYR A 90 14.51 7.49 -9.22
C TYR A 90 14.11 8.83 -9.81
N LEU A 91 12.94 9.35 -9.43
CA LEU A 91 12.48 10.66 -9.91
C LEU A 91 13.43 11.78 -9.47
N SER A 92 14.02 11.68 -8.27
CA SER A 92 15.03 12.61 -7.78
C SER A 92 16.30 12.61 -8.63
N SER A 93 16.66 11.48 -9.25
CA SER A 93 17.87 11.38 -10.08
C SER A 93 17.83 12.27 -11.33
N PHE A 94 16.63 12.64 -11.77
CA PHE A 94 16.42 13.56 -12.88
C PHE A 94 16.56 15.04 -12.48
N ILE A 95 16.74 15.36 -11.19
CA ILE A 95 16.83 16.74 -10.72
C ILE A 95 18.29 17.10 -10.42
N LYS A 96 18.88 17.99 -11.22
CA LYS A 96 20.22 18.54 -10.99
C LYS A 96 20.12 19.94 -10.41
N SER A 97 20.72 20.15 -9.24
CA SER A 97 20.82 21.48 -8.64
C SER A 97 21.87 22.34 -9.35
N LYS A 98 21.54 23.59 -9.63
CA LYS A 98 22.46 24.63 -10.10
C LYS A 98 23.18 25.32 -8.95
N VAL A 99 22.64 25.24 -7.74
CA VAL A 99 23.21 25.87 -6.56
C VAL A 99 24.20 24.91 -5.87
N PRO A 100 25.46 25.32 -5.65
CA PRO A 100 26.43 24.49 -4.96
C PRO A 100 25.94 24.03 -3.59
N ASN A 101 26.13 22.74 -3.28
CA ASN A 101 25.76 22.11 -2.00
C ASN A 101 24.25 22.05 -1.68
N ILE A 102 23.37 22.41 -2.62
CA ILE A 102 21.92 22.18 -2.49
C ILE A 102 21.54 20.94 -3.30
N LYS A 103 20.68 20.08 -2.74
CA LYS A 103 20.13 18.91 -3.43
C LYS A 103 18.61 18.94 -3.37
N TYR A 104 17.97 18.83 -4.53
CA TYR A 104 16.52 18.66 -4.63
C TYR A 104 16.19 17.17 -4.75
N SER A 105 15.03 16.79 -4.21
CA SER A 105 14.56 15.41 -4.24
C SER A 105 13.03 15.37 -4.26
N VAL A 106 12.48 14.35 -4.90
CA VAL A 106 11.07 13.99 -4.85
C VAL A 106 10.82 13.13 -3.61
N LYS A 107 9.81 13.50 -2.82
CA LYS A 107 9.31 12.72 -1.69
C LYS A 107 7.81 12.51 -1.85
N PHE A 108 7.36 11.29 -1.57
CA PHE A 108 5.95 10.95 -1.51
C PHE A 108 5.49 10.96 -0.06
N GLU A 109 4.45 11.74 0.22
CA GLU A 109 3.79 11.77 1.53
C GLU A 109 2.44 11.04 1.40
N PRO A 110 2.15 10.06 2.28
CA PRO A 110 0.89 9.35 2.23
C PRO A 110 -0.27 10.29 2.60
N LEU A 111 -1.38 10.18 1.87
CA LEU A 111 -2.61 10.89 2.23
C LEU A 111 -3.16 10.32 3.54
N LYS A 112 -3.43 11.22 4.49
CA LYS A 112 -4.02 10.88 5.77
C LYS A 112 -5.54 10.95 5.71
N THR A 113 -6.20 10.10 6.47
CA THR A 113 -7.64 10.11 6.72
C THR A 113 -7.90 9.94 8.21
N ASP A 114 -9.15 10.11 8.64
CA ASP A 114 -9.51 9.88 10.03
C ASP A 114 -9.33 8.40 10.37
N SER A 115 -8.72 8.16 11.53
CA SER A 115 -8.51 6.82 12.04
C SER A 115 -9.85 6.17 12.38
N LEU A 116 -10.08 4.94 11.92
CA LEU A 116 -11.27 4.17 12.32
C LEU A 116 -11.03 3.39 13.61
N LYS A 117 -9.79 3.33 14.13
CA LYS A 117 -9.44 2.61 15.35
C LYS A 117 -10.27 3.04 16.58
N PRO A 118 -10.56 4.34 16.83
CA PRO A 118 -11.44 4.75 17.92
C PRO A 118 -12.85 4.17 17.83
N LEU A 119 -13.36 3.88 16.63
CA LEU A 119 -14.70 3.31 16.43
C LEU A 119 -14.79 1.86 16.90
N ILE A 120 -13.66 1.16 17.05
CA ILE A 120 -13.62 -0.22 17.57
C ILE A 120 -14.06 -0.26 19.04
N GLU A 121 -13.62 0.70 19.85
CA GLU A 121 -13.99 0.80 21.28
C GLU A 121 -15.49 1.03 21.47
N ALA A 122 -16.06 1.89 20.63
CA ALA A 122 -17.48 2.22 20.65
C ALA A 122 -18.35 1.18 19.92
N SER A 123 -17.75 0.16 19.29
CA SER A 123 -18.49 -0.87 18.56
C SER A 123 -19.26 -1.78 19.52
N GLU A 124 -20.49 -2.13 19.16
CA GLU A 124 -21.28 -3.12 19.89
C GLU A 124 -20.82 -4.57 19.61
N SER A 125 -20.07 -4.80 18.52
CA SER A 125 -19.65 -6.15 18.15
C SER A 125 -18.38 -6.14 17.29
N ILE A 126 -17.38 -6.90 17.74
CA ILE A 126 -16.24 -7.30 16.92
C ILE A 126 -16.54 -8.67 16.30
N LYS A 127 -16.41 -8.77 14.98
CA LYS A 127 -16.64 -10.01 14.23
C LYS A 127 -15.36 -10.83 14.12
N SER A 128 -14.25 -10.18 13.80
CA SER A 128 -12.96 -10.88 13.70
C SER A 128 -11.78 -9.95 13.95
N ILE A 129 -10.69 -10.55 14.39
CA ILE A 129 -9.37 -9.94 14.51
C ILE A 129 -8.39 -10.93 13.89
N VAL A 130 -7.61 -10.48 12.92
CA VAL A 130 -6.62 -11.29 12.22
C VAL A 130 -5.30 -10.53 12.22
N ILE A 131 -4.33 -11.04 12.99
CA ILE A 131 -2.98 -10.48 13.07
C ILE A 131 -2.04 -11.42 12.36
N GLN A 132 -1.34 -10.90 11.36
CA GLN A 132 -0.35 -11.65 10.58
C GLN A 132 1.03 -11.04 10.81
N ILE A 133 2.01 -11.89 11.10
CA ILE A 133 3.38 -11.48 11.42
C ILE A 133 4.40 -12.28 10.62
N LYS A 134 5.55 -11.67 10.35
CA LYS A 134 6.78 -12.35 9.95
C LYS A 134 7.44 -12.92 11.19
N ASN A 135 7.94 -14.14 11.08
CA ASN A 135 8.59 -14.82 12.20
C ASN A 135 10.07 -14.45 12.30
N GLU A 136 10.74 -14.24 11.16
CA GLU A 136 12.15 -13.86 11.12
C GLU A 136 12.40 -12.56 11.91
N GLY A 137 13.26 -12.64 12.94
CA GLY A 137 13.61 -11.48 13.75
C GLY A 137 12.47 -10.96 14.64
N PHE A 138 11.42 -11.74 14.85
CA PHE A 138 10.31 -11.34 15.69
C PHE A 138 10.74 -11.15 17.15
N GLN A 139 10.27 -10.06 17.76
CA GLN A 139 10.35 -9.86 19.20
C GLN A 139 9.03 -9.29 19.69
N LEU A 140 8.46 -9.90 20.73
CA LEU A 140 7.18 -9.47 21.30
C LEU A 140 7.24 -8.00 21.76
N SER A 141 8.39 -7.58 22.30
CA SER A 141 8.63 -6.21 22.75
C SER A 141 8.66 -5.19 21.61
N ASN A 142 8.94 -5.59 20.37
CA ASN A 142 8.93 -4.65 19.24
C ASN A 142 7.49 -4.44 18.73
N LEU A 143 6.72 -5.53 18.70
CA LEU A 143 5.31 -5.50 18.32
C LEU A 143 4.40 -4.88 19.41
N PHE A 144 4.75 -5.05 20.69
CA PHE A 144 4.04 -4.49 21.83
C PHE A 144 5.02 -3.78 22.79
N PRO A 145 5.53 -2.58 22.43
CA PRO A 145 6.60 -1.90 23.18
C PRO A 145 6.20 -1.44 24.58
N ASN A 146 4.92 -1.13 24.78
CA ASN A 146 4.37 -0.65 26.05
C ASN A 146 3.59 -1.73 26.80
N ILE A 147 3.94 -3.01 26.59
CA ILE A 147 3.27 -4.13 27.23
C ILE A 147 3.42 -4.06 28.75
N ASN A 148 2.29 -4.10 29.46
CA ASN A 148 2.26 -4.16 30.92
C ASN A 148 2.27 -5.62 31.41
N ASP A 149 2.63 -5.84 32.68
CA ASP A 149 2.72 -7.18 33.26
C ASP A 149 1.41 -7.96 33.18
N SER A 150 0.25 -7.28 33.22
CA SER A 150 -1.06 -7.93 33.14
C SER A 150 -1.39 -8.50 31.76
N ASN A 151 -0.89 -7.89 30.68
CA ASN A 151 -1.07 -8.36 29.31
C ASN A 151 0.10 -9.22 28.82
N LYS A 152 1.28 -9.12 29.45
CA LYS A 152 2.49 -9.86 29.08
C LYS A 152 2.27 -11.35 28.94
N THR A 153 1.77 -12.00 29.99
CA THR A 153 1.54 -13.45 29.97
C THR A 153 0.53 -13.90 28.90
N LEU A 154 -0.47 -13.06 28.59
CA LEU A 154 -1.44 -13.39 27.54
C LEU A 154 -0.80 -13.29 26.15
N LEU A 155 -0.09 -12.20 25.88
CA LEU A 155 0.52 -11.95 24.57
C LEU A 155 1.72 -12.88 24.33
N GLU A 156 2.47 -13.26 25.35
CA GLU A 156 3.50 -14.31 25.27
C GLU A 156 2.89 -15.66 24.87
N LYS A 157 1.76 -16.04 25.49
CA LYS A 157 1.06 -17.29 25.14
C LYS A 157 0.45 -17.25 23.74
N LEU A 158 0.00 -16.09 23.29
CA LEU A 158 -0.57 -15.92 21.96
C LEU A 158 0.53 -15.92 20.91
N PHE A 159 1.50 -15.02 21.00
CA PHE A 159 2.48 -14.83 19.93
C PHE A 159 3.76 -15.63 20.17
N GLY A 160 4.35 -15.57 21.37
CA GLY A 160 5.63 -16.20 21.68
C GLY A 160 5.66 -17.69 21.35
N ASN A 161 4.77 -18.47 21.97
CA ASN A 161 4.74 -19.92 21.76
C ASN A 161 4.45 -20.31 20.30
N MET A 162 3.60 -19.56 19.59
CA MET A 162 3.28 -19.87 18.19
C MET A 162 4.45 -19.57 17.26
N ILE A 163 5.25 -18.56 17.58
CA ILE A 163 6.42 -18.18 16.80
C ILE A 163 7.57 -19.14 17.05
N GLU A 164 7.79 -19.57 18.31
CA GLU A 164 8.74 -20.64 18.64
C GLU A 164 8.45 -21.91 17.82
N VAL A 165 7.18 -22.36 17.82
CA VAL A 165 6.76 -23.51 17.01
C VAL A 165 6.95 -23.25 15.50
N SER A 166 6.72 -22.02 15.06
CA SER A 166 6.88 -21.67 13.66
C SER A 166 8.34 -21.65 13.23
N GLU A 167 9.25 -21.19 14.09
CA GLU A 167 10.70 -21.25 13.86
C GLU A 167 11.18 -22.71 13.82
N GLU A 168 10.71 -23.59 14.71
CA GLU A 168 11.04 -25.02 14.68
C GLU A 168 10.58 -25.74 13.40
N LEU A 169 9.56 -25.22 12.74
CA LEU A 169 8.98 -25.78 11.51
C LEU A 169 9.41 -25.04 10.24
N ASP A 170 10.39 -24.12 10.32
CA ASP A 170 10.84 -23.26 9.21
C ASP A 170 9.69 -22.49 8.52
N ILE A 171 8.70 -22.04 9.31
CA ILE A 171 7.54 -21.26 8.84
C ILE A 171 7.90 -19.77 8.84
N ASN A 172 7.72 -19.11 7.70
CA ASN A 172 8.08 -17.69 7.53
C ASN A 172 7.08 -16.71 8.16
N THR A 173 5.80 -17.09 8.25
CA THR A 173 4.73 -16.19 8.69
C THR A 173 3.70 -16.90 9.57
N THR A 174 3.29 -16.24 10.64
CA THR A 174 2.24 -16.73 11.56
C THR A 174 1.00 -15.86 11.46
N THR A 175 -0.18 -16.49 11.48
CA THR A 175 -1.48 -15.80 11.51
C THR A 175 -2.25 -16.19 12.76
N VAL A 176 -2.60 -15.19 13.57
CA VAL A 176 -3.44 -15.33 14.76
C VAL A 176 -4.83 -14.78 14.44
N ALA A 177 -5.86 -15.63 14.49
CA ALA A 177 -7.22 -15.25 14.15
C ALA A 177 -8.19 -15.52 15.30
N PHE A 178 -8.89 -14.47 15.74
CA PHE A 178 -10.02 -14.54 16.66
C PHE A 178 -11.28 -14.23 15.88
N LYS A 179 -12.29 -15.12 15.92
CA LYS A 179 -13.55 -14.93 15.19
C LYS A 179 -14.74 -15.13 16.11
N LYS A 180 -15.69 -14.21 16.05
CA LYS A 180 -17.00 -14.39 16.65
C LYS A 180 -17.71 -15.43 15.80
N SER A 181 -18.12 -16.51 16.45
CA SER A 181 -18.93 -17.54 15.81
C SER A 181 -20.38 -17.43 16.29
N TRP A 182 -21.25 -18.25 15.72
CA TRP A 182 -22.64 -18.42 16.14
C TRP A 182 -22.80 -18.96 17.58
N TYR A 183 -21.73 -19.44 18.23
CA TYR A 183 -21.76 -19.87 19.62
C TYR A 183 -21.90 -18.66 20.59
N LYS A 184 -22.66 -18.83 21.68
CA LYS A 184 -23.16 -17.78 22.60
C LYS A 184 -22.13 -16.92 23.35
N ARG A 185 -20.83 -17.03 23.06
CA ARG A 185 -19.79 -16.30 23.79
C ARG A 185 -19.44 -15.02 23.05
N GLU A 186 -19.76 -13.89 23.66
CA GLU A 186 -19.36 -12.58 23.17
C GLU A 186 -17.86 -12.34 23.39
N MET A 187 -17.28 -11.52 22.52
CA MET A 187 -15.92 -11.03 22.66
C MET A 187 -15.86 -9.91 23.70
N ASP A 188 -14.80 -9.88 24.51
CA ASP A 188 -14.53 -8.79 25.45
C ASP A 188 -13.92 -7.60 24.68
N ILE A 189 -14.79 -6.73 24.16
CA ILE A 189 -14.44 -5.61 23.27
C ILE A 189 -13.46 -4.65 23.96
N GLU A 190 -13.70 -4.32 25.23
CA GLU A 190 -12.84 -3.42 26.00
C GLU A 190 -11.42 -3.99 26.15
N ARG A 191 -11.30 -5.27 26.53
CA ARG A 191 -10.00 -5.92 26.66
C ARG A 191 -9.28 -6.05 25.31
N ILE A 192 -10.01 -6.37 24.25
CA ILE A 192 -9.47 -6.42 22.89
C ILE A 192 -8.93 -5.06 22.49
N TYR A 193 -9.72 -4.00 22.63
CA TYR A 193 -9.32 -2.66 22.25
C TYR A 193 -8.06 -2.21 23.00
N ARG A 194 -7.97 -2.49 24.30
CA ARG A 194 -6.75 -2.24 25.09
C ARG A 194 -5.53 -2.96 24.52
N ILE A 195 -5.67 -4.22 24.08
CA ILE A 195 -4.57 -4.96 23.45
C ILE A 195 -4.19 -4.36 22.09
N LEU A 196 -5.18 -4.01 21.25
CA LEU A 196 -4.95 -3.38 19.95
C LEU A 196 -4.32 -1.97 20.09
N ASN A 197 -4.52 -1.30 21.22
CA ASN A 197 -3.84 -0.05 21.54
C ASN A 197 -2.37 -0.20 21.95
N LEU A 198 -1.95 -1.40 22.39
CA LEU A 198 -0.55 -1.69 22.66
C LEU A 198 0.23 -2.06 21.40
N LEU A 199 -0.46 -2.42 20.32
CA LEU A 199 0.13 -2.84 19.06
C LEU A 199 0.88 -1.68 18.40
N ASN A 200 2.16 -1.90 18.09
CA ASN A 200 2.97 -1.03 17.25
C ASN A 200 2.68 -1.31 15.77
N SER A 201 1.90 -0.45 15.12
CA SER A 201 1.56 -0.57 13.69
C SER A 201 2.77 -0.45 12.76
N GLU A 202 3.81 0.25 13.21
CA GLU A 202 5.01 0.54 12.43
C GLU A 202 6.06 -0.57 12.48
N ASP A 203 5.82 -1.63 13.27
CA ASP A 203 6.74 -2.75 13.36
C ASP A 203 6.86 -3.47 12.00
N ASP A 204 8.09 -3.72 11.55
CA ASP A 204 8.39 -4.35 10.26
C ASP A 204 7.95 -5.81 10.18
N ASN A 205 7.86 -6.49 11.32
CA ASN A 205 7.39 -7.86 11.42
C ASN A 205 5.86 -7.95 11.44
N LEU A 206 5.13 -6.86 11.72
CA LEU A 206 3.68 -6.82 11.51
C LEU A 206 3.37 -6.79 10.01
N ILE A 207 2.75 -7.83 9.47
CA ILE A 207 2.30 -7.85 8.06
C ILE A 207 0.96 -7.10 7.93
N SER A 208 0.01 -7.42 8.82
CA SER A 208 -1.30 -6.77 8.89
C SER A 208 -1.96 -7.06 10.23
N ALA A 209 -2.83 -6.17 10.69
CA ALA A 209 -3.70 -6.38 11.85
C ALA A 209 -5.13 -5.96 11.50
N LYS A 210 -5.87 -6.88 10.89
CA LYS A 210 -7.23 -6.65 10.41
C LYS A 210 -8.25 -6.83 11.52
N VAL A 211 -9.18 -5.90 11.63
CA VAL A 211 -10.31 -5.93 12.56
C VAL A 211 -11.59 -5.71 11.78
N GLU A 212 -12.50 -6.66 11.85
CA GLU A 212 -13.87 -6.52 11.35
C GLU A 212 -14.80 -6.22 12.53
N PHE A 213 -15.54 -5.12 12.45
CA PHE A 213 -16.42 -4.67 13.52
C PHE A 213 -17.72 -4.08 12.97
N LEU A 214 -18.71 -3.90 13.84
CA LEU A 214 -19.92 -3.17 13.50
C LEU A 214 -19.66 -1.68 13.70
N ASN A 215 -19.69 -0.89 12.64
CA ASN A 215 -19.45 0.55 12.73
C ASN A 215 -20.59 1.20 13.55
N PRO A 216 -20.28 1.91 14.64
CA PRO A 216 -21.30 2.50 15.51
C PRO A 216 -22.04 3.68 14.87
N GLU A 217 -21.45 4.31 13.84
CA GLU A 217 -22.03 5.48 13.16
C GLU A 217 -22.95 5.06 12.00
N THR A 218 -22.54 4.06 11.22
CA THR A 218 -23.30 3.62 10.04
C THR A 218 -24.17 2.39 10.31
N HIS A 219 -23.92 1.67 11.41
CA HIS A 219 -24.50 0.36 11.72
C HIS A 219 -24.24 -0.72 10.65
N GLU A 220 -23.23 -0.53 9.82
CA GLU A 220 -22.79 -1.51 8.82
C GLU A 220 -21.46 -2.18 9.23
N PRO A 221 -21.17 -3.41 8.74
CA PRO A 221 -19.87 -4.03 8.94
C PRO A 221 -18.76 -3.17 8.31
N SER A 222 -17.70 -2.91 9.06
CA SER A 222 -16.49 -2.25 8.58
C SER A 222 -15.27 -3.12 8.85
N GLU A 223 -14.28 -3.04 7.97
CA GLU A 223 -12.97 -3.66 8.13
C GLU A 223 -11.89 -2.58 8.15
N ILE A 224 -10.93 -2.72 9.06
CA ILE A 224 -9.75 -1.88 9.14
C ILE A 224 -8.51 -2.73 9.33
N ASP A 225 -7.43 -2.41 8.63
CA ASP A 225 -6.09 -2.92 8.94
C ASP A 225 -5.36 -1.86 9.77
N LEU A 226 -5.08 -2.14 11.04
CA LEU A 226 -4.45 -1.19 11.96
C LEU A 226 -3.06 -0.75 11.51
N LYS A 227 -2.37 -1.55 10.67
CA LYS A 227 -1.10 -1.13 10.05
C LYS A 227 -1.27 -0.02 9.01
N LYS A 228 -2.48 0.13 8.50
CA LYS A 228 -2.86 1.06 7.44
C LYS A 228 -3.83 2.14 7.92
N ASP A 229 -4.18 2.13 9.19
CA ASP A 229 -5.17 3.03 9.74
C ASP A 229 -4.71 4.49 9.65
N GLY A 230 -5.66 5.39 9.41
CA GLY A 230 -5.39 6.80 9.19
C GLY A 230 -4.70 7.12 7.86
N PHE A 231 -4.53 6.14 6.96
CA PHE A 231 -4.07 6.36 5.59
C PHE A 231 -5.16 6.08 4.57
N TYR A 232 -5.23 6.92 3.54
CA TYR A 232 -6.18 6.75 2.45
C TYR A 232 -5.67 5.69 1.47
N ILE A 233 -6.15 4.45 1.63
CA ILE A 233 -5.79 3.31 0.79
C ILE A 233 -7.05 2.80 0.10
N GLN A 234 -6.98 2.69 -1.23
CA GLN A 234 -8.04 2.14 -2.05
C GLN A 234 -7.71 0.69 -2.44
N GLU A 235 -8.70 -0.19 -2.33
CA GLU A 235 -8.58 -1.59 -2.75
C GLU A 235 -9.55 -1.88 -3.90
N LYS A 236 -9.02 -2.48 -4.98
CA LYS A 236 -9.80 -2.93 -6.12
C LYS A 236 -9.29 -4.28 -6.58
N THR A 237 -10.17 -5.28 -6.58
CA THR A 237 -9.87 -6.59 -7.14
C THR A 237 -9.76 -6.47 -8.66
N SER A 238 -8.60 -6.84 -9.21
CA SER A 238 -8.39 -6.98 -10.66
C SER A 238 -8.56 -8.45 -11.05
N SER A 239 -9.17 -8.72 -12.22
CA SER A 239 -9.00 -10.03 -12.86
C SER A 239 -7.52 -10.21 -13.20
N LYS A 240 -6.99 -11.45 -13.17
CA LYS A 240 -5.58 -11.71 -13.54
C LYS A 240 -5.31 -11.12 -14.93
N THR A 241 -4.61 -10.00 -14.98
CA THR A 241 -4.34 -9.26 -16.21
C THR A 241 -2.93 -8.70 -16.14
N ASP A 242 -2.12 -9.09 -17.10
CA ASP A 242 -0.70 -8.71 -17.19
C ASP A 242 -0.52 -7.53 -18.17
N ASP A 243 -1.63 -6.96 -18.66
CA ASP A 243 -1.67 -5.92 -19.66
C ASP A 243 -1.71 -4.51 -19.05
N PHE A 244 -0.81 -3.63 -19.51
CA PHE A 244 -0.68 -2.25 -19.05
C PHE A 244 -1.98 -1.49 -19.18
N GLU A 245 -2.55 -1.49 -20.38
CA GLU A 245 -3.69 -0.64 -20.72
C GLU A 245 -4.90 -1.02 -19.86
N LYS A 246 -5.12 -2.32 -19.65
CA LYS A 246 -6.17 -2.79 -18.72
C LYS A 246 -5.95 -2.31 -17.29
N LEU A 247 -4.74 -2.47 -16.73
CA LEU A 247 -4.47 -2.04 -15.35
C LEU A 247 -4.51 -0.50 -15.22
N ALA A 248 -3.99 0.22 -16.20
CA ALA A 248 -4.02 1.68 -16.30
C ALA A 248 -5.47 2.20 -16.32
N ASN A 249 -6.32 1.61 -17.15
CA ASN A 249 -7.73 1.96 -17.24
C ASN A 249 -8.48 1.59 -15.96
N LEU A 250 -8.17 0.44 -15.35
CA LEU A 250 -8.76 0.03 -14.08
C LEU A 250 -8.42 1.00 -12.94
N MET A 251 -7.15 1.36 -12.79
CA MET A 251 -6.72 2.32 -11.76
C MET A 251 -7.40 3.68 -11.95
N THR A 252 -7.45 4.15 -13.19
CA THR A 252 -8.02 5.45 -13.52
C THR A 252 -9.54 5.47 -13.29
N SER A 253 -10.27 4.46 -13.77
CA SER A 253 -11.72 4.36 -13.57
C SER A 253 -12.07 4.12 -12.10
N HIS A 254 -11.27 3.35 -11.38
CA HIS A 254 -11.45 3.19 -9.94
C HIS A 254 -11.36 4.53 -9.21
N TYR A 255 -10.31 5.31 -9.47
CA TYR A 255 -10.12 6.58 -8.81
C TYR A 255 -11.20 7.62 -9.17
N TYR A 256 -11.60 7.73 -10.44
CA TYR A 256 -12.52 8.77 -10.89
C TYR A 256 -13.99 8.40 -10.82
N ASP A 257 -14.34 7.19 -11.26
CA ASP A 257 -15.72 6.75 -11.44
C ASP A 257 -16.23 6.03 -10.20
N ASP A 258 -15.54 4.96 -9.77
CA ASP A 258 -15.98 4.13 -8.62
C ASP A 258 -15.98 4.94 -7.32
N GLN A 259 -14.94 5.76 -7.12
CA GLN A 259 -14.84 6.65 -5.96
C GLN A 259 -15.56 8.00 -6.18
N ASN A 260 -16.28 8.14 -7.31
CA ASN A 260 -17.13 9.27 -7.66
C ASN A 260 -16.42 10.65 -7.61
N ARG A 261 -15.09 10.68 -7.78
CA ARG A 261 -14.27 11.91 -7.80
C ARG A 261 -14.58 12.78 -9.01
N ILE A 262 -15.14 12.25 -10.09
CA ILE A 262 -15.62 13.07 -11.21
C ILE A 262 -16.73 14.06 -10.79
N LYS A 263 -17.47 13.79 -9.71
CA LYS A 263 -18.57 14.64 -9.22
C LYS A 263 -18.22 15.47 -8.00
N ASP A 264 -17.12 15.17 -7.33
CA ASP A 264 -16.65 15.85 -6.12
C ASP A 264 -15.29 16.47 -6.41
N VAL A 265 -15.21 17.80 -6.50
CA VAL A 265 -13.94 18.52 -6.78
C VAL A 265 -13.08 18.74 -5.55
N HIS A 266 -13.48 18.28 -4.36
CA HIS A 266 -12.74 18.51 -3.12
C HIS A 266 -11.34 17.87 -3.14
N TYR A 267 -11.11 16.82 -3.93
CA TYR A 267 -9.76 16.25 -4.12
C TYR A 267 -8.77 17.20 -4.82
N LEU A 268 -9.27 18.25 -5.48
CA LEU A 268 -8.46 19.32 -6.07
C LEU A 268 -8.09 20.40 -5.05
N SER A 269 -8.68 20.37 -3.84
CA SER A 269 -8.36 21.34 -2.80
C SER A 269 -7.10 20.90 -2.04
N PHE A 270 -6.08 21.75 -2.08
CA PHE A 270 -4.86 21.61 -1.31
C PHE A 270 -4.48 22.99 -0.75
N GLY A 271 -3.76 22.99 0.37
CA GLY A 271 -3.25 24.24 0.97
C GLY A 271 -2.30 24.97 0.02
N SER A 272 -1.97 26.22 0.34
CA SER A 272 -1.00 26.99 -0.45
C SER A 272 0.33 26.24 -0.53
N LEU A 273 0.71 25.86 -1.75
CA LEU A 273 2.01 25.25 -2.00
C LEU A 273 3.09 26.32 -1.93
N LEU A 274 4.25 25.93 -1.42
CA LEU A 274 5.44 26.76 -1.49
C LEU A 274 5.91 26.81 -2.94
N SER A 275 6.15 28.02 -3.44
CA SER A 275 6.82 28.20 -4.73
C SER A 275 8.25 27.69 -4.61
N VAL A 276 8.67 26.86 -5.57
CA VAL A 276 10.07 26.50 -5.75
C VAL A 276 10.66 27.44 -6.79
N ASP A 277 11.88 27.93 -6.57
CA ASP A 277 12.60 28.69 -7.58
C ASP A 277 13.13 27.74 -8.67
N GLU A 278 12.44 27.70 -9.80
CA GLU A 278 12.80 26.86 -10.95
C GLU A 278 14.16 27.24 -11.56
N SER A 279 14.73 28.40 -11.21
CA SER A 279 16.08 28.78 -11.64
C SER A 279 17.18 28.05 -10.88
N GLU A 280 16.87 27.38 -9.76
CA GLU A 280 17.84 26.70 -8.90
C GLU A 280 18.13 25.25 -9.33
N PHE A 281 17.37 24.68 -10.26
CA PHE A 281 17.57 23.31 -10.73
C PHE A 281 17.29 23.14 -12.23
N ASP A 282 17.70 21.99 -12.76
CA ASP A 282 17.36 21.48 -14.09
C ASP A 282 16.76 20.09 -13.96
N ILE A 283 15.77 19.80 -14.81
CA ILE A 283 15.29 18.43 -15.04
C ILE A 283 16.05 17.86 -16.23
N VAL A 284 16.91 16.88 -15.99
CA VAL A 284 17.65 16.19 -17.05
C VAL A 284 16.81 15.03 -17.61
N THR A 285 17.05 14.67 -18.87
CA THR A 285 16.45 13.48 -19.49
C THR A 285 17.40 12.29 -19.43
N GLU A 286 16.91 11.06 -19.61
CA GLU A 286 17.69 9.81 -19.51
C GLU A 286 18.99 9.81 -20.34
N ASN A 287 19.06 10.57 -21.44
CA ASN A 287 20.27 10.70 -22.26
C ASN A 287 21.39 11.54 -21.60
N SER A 288 21.14 12.12 -20.42
CA SER A 288 22.01 13.08 -19.72
C SER A 288 22.30 12.68 -18.26
N ILE A 289 21.88 11.47 -17.86
CA ILE A 289 22.19 10.81 -16.57
C ILE A 289 23.32 9.82 -16.83
#